data_AF-A0A4R7G798-F1
#
_entry.id   AF-A0A4R7G798-F1
#
_cell.length_a   1.000
_cell.length_b   1.000
_cell.length_c   1.000
_cell.angle_alpha   90.00
_cell.angle_beta   90.00
_cell.angle_gamma   90.00
#
_symmetry.space_group_name_H-M   'P 1'
#
loop_
_entity.id
_entity.type
_entity.pdbx_description
1 polymer ?
#
loop_
_entity_poly.entity_id
_entity_poly.type
_entity_poly.pdbx_seq_one_letter_code
_entity_poly.pdbx_strand_id
1 'polypeptide(L)'
;MKAPTSWTSALLTDVAVPIALAFLVVGITYGIKAGTITRPSDIPELMARSIKELSGVIVLFFAAAQFIAYFGWSNMGAVLAIEGAQVLEQLDLPAGVLFAGVVLLVAMFNFAITSGSAQYTLMAPVLVPMLMLVGTSPEVTQMLFRIGDSPTNIVSPMSPYIALVLGYMQRYYPKTRIGTLVSLTLPVAVALLVSWFLFFMLWFAIGIPLGPGVPVR
;
A
#
# COMPACT_ATOMS: atom_id res chain seq x y z
N MET A 1 25.92 7.67 -9.42
CA MET A 1 25.71 8.90 -10.23
C MET A 1 24.88 9.88 -9.40
N LYS A 2 25.32 11.13 -9.20
CA LYS A 2 24.48 12.15 -8.54
C LYS A 2 23.24 12.41 -9.41
N ALA A 3 22.04 12.30 -8.84
CA ALA A 3 20.82 12.62 -9.54
C ALA A 3 20.86 14.09 -10.04
N PRO A 4 20.36 14.38 -11.26
CA PRO A 4 20.24 15.75 -11.78
C PRO A 4 19.55 16.69 -10.77
N THR A 5 19.98 17.95 -10.71
CA THR A 5 19.49 19.00 -9.78
C THR A 5 17.99 19.31 -9.88
N SER A 6 17.29 18.82 -10.90
CA SER A 6 15.82 18.91 -11.02
C SER A 6 15.07 17.96 -10.07
N TRP A 7 15.68 16.85 -9.66
CA TRP A 7 15.06 15.83 -8.81
C TRP A 7 15.06 16.18 -7.31
N THR A 8 15.76 17.25 -6.93
CA THR A 8 15.79 17.83 -5.58
C THR A 8 14.89 19.07 -5.46
N SER A 9 14.01 19.31 -6.43
CA SER A 9 13.07 20.43 -6.34
C SER A 9 12.03 20.17 -5.24
N ALA A 10 11.70 21.21 -4.47
CA ALA A 10 10.69 21.13 -3.41
C ALA A 10 9.34 20.55 -3.92
N LEU A 11 9.03 20.74 -5.20
CA LEU A 11 7.82 20.22 -5.81
C LEU A 11 7.80 18.70 -5.91
N LEU A 12 8.96 18.06 -6.11
CA LEU A 12 9.08 16.59 -6.16
C LEU A 12 9.32 16.00 -4.77
N THR A 13 10.10 16.66 -3.92
CA THR A 13 10.37 16.19 -2.56
C THR A 13 9.13 16.26 -1.67
N ASP A 14 8.33 17.32 -1.81
CA ASP A 14 7.12 17.55 -1.02
C ASP A 14 5.85 17.42 -1.87
N VAL A 15 5.82 16.51 -2.86
CA VAL A 15 4.73 16.37 -3.84
C VAL A 15 3.34 16.19 -3.22
N ALA A 16 3.26 15.72 -1.98
CA ALA A 16 2.00 15.64 -1.24
C ALA A 16 1.35 17.02 -1.01
N VAL A 17 2.14 18.08 -0.81
CA VAL A 17 1.68 19.45 -0.58
C VAL A 17 0.96 20.04 -1.80
N PRO A 18 1.54 20.08 -3.02
CA PRO A 18 0.83 20.59 -4.19
C PRO A 18 -0.39 19.74 -4.54
N ILE A 19 -0.36 18.42 -4.33
CA ILE A 19 -1.54 17.56 -4.51
C ILE A 19 -2.64 17.95 -3.52
N ALA A 20 -2.31 18.13 -2.24
CA ALA A 20 -3.26 18.54 -1.21
C ALA A 20 -3.85 19.93 -1.51
N LEU A 21 -3.03 20.89 -1.94
CA LEU A 21 -3.49 22.22 -2.36
C LEU A 21 -4.41 22.15 -3.57
N ALA A 22 -4.09 21.33 -4.57
CA ALA A 22 -4.94 21.13 -5.73
C ALA A 22 -6.32 20.56 -5.33
N PHE A 23 -6.34 19.53 -4.49
CA PHE A 23 -7.59 18.98 -3.96
C PHE A 23 -8.37 19.98 -3.10
N LEU A 24 -7.68 20.79 -2.30
CA LEU A 24 -8.30 21.84 -1.50
C LEU A 24 -8.99 22.88 -2.39
N VAL A 25 -8.30 23.38 -3.43
CA VAL A 25 -8.85 24.36 -4.36
C VAL A 25 -10.05 23.79 -5.12
N VAL A 26 -9.93 22.57 -5.65
CA VAL A 26 -11.04 21.91 -6.37
C VAL A 26 -12.21 21.61 -5.43
N GLY A 27 -11.93 21.14 -4.21
CA GLY A 27 -12.94 20.84 -3.20
C GLY A 27 -13.71 22.08 -2.75
N ILE A 28 -13.02 23.19 -2.52
CA ILE A 28 -13.65 24.47 -2.15
C ILE A 28 -14.49 25.02 -3.30
N THR A 29 -13.92 25.09 -4.51
CA THR A 29 -14.62 25.64 -5.68
C THR A 29 -15.88 24.84 -6.02
N TYR A 30 -15.79 23.50 -5.97
CA TYR A 30 -16.94 22.62 -6.13
C TYR A 30 -17.96 22.79 -5.00
N GLY A 31 -17.50 22.80 -3.73
CA GLY A 31 -18.38 22.91 -2.58
C GLY A 31 -19.19 24.21 -2.54
N ILE A 32 -18.59 25.32 -2.98
CA ILE A 32 -19.30 26.60 -3.14
C ILE A 32 -20.39 26.49 -4.21
N LYS A 33 -20.09 25.89 -5.37
CA LYS A 33 -21.07 25.74 -6.47
C LYS A 33 -22.18 24.74 -6.15
N ALA A 34 -21.87 23.68 -5.42
CA ALA A 34 -22.84 22.70 -4.96
C ALA A 34 -23.69 23.19 -3.78
N GLY A 35 -23.37 24.35 -3.20
CA GLY A 35 -24.05 24.91 -2.03
C GLY A 35 -23.76 24.17 -0.72
N THR A 36 -22.75 23.30 -0.68
CA THR A 36 -22.31 22.61 0.54
C THR A 36 -21.38 23.47 1.39
N ILE A 37 -20.69 24.44 0.77
CA ILE A 37 -19.93 25.50 1.44
C ILE A 37 -20.68 26.80 1.19
N THR A 38 -21.27 27.35 2.26
CA THR A 38 -22.06 28.59 2.20
C THR A 38 -21.32 29.76 2.82
N ARG A 39 -20.42 29.48 3.77
CA ARG A 39 -19.61 30.48 4.48
C ARG A 39 -18.17 29.99 4.61
N PRO A 40 -17.18 30.90 4.70
CA PRO A 40 -15.78 30.52 4.88
C PRO A 40 -15.49 29.65 6.12
N SER A 41 -16.30 29.80 7.18
CA SER A 41 -16.20 29.00 8.41
C SER A 41 -16.50 27.52 8.21
N ASP A 42 -17.23 27.16 7.14
CA ASP A 42 -17.59 25.78 6.85
C ASP A 42 -16.33 24.97 6.45
N ILE A 43 -15.29 25.64 5.92
CA ILE A 43 -14.05 24.98 5.47
C ILE A 43 -13.28 24.35 6.64
N PRO A 44 -12.88 25.08 7.71
CA PRO A 44 -12.25 24.46 8.88
C PRO A 44 -13.09 23.36 9.53
N GLU A 45 -14.41 23.49 9.53
CA GLU A 45 -15.31 22.47 10.10
C GLU A 45 -15.29 21.17 9.29
N LEU A 46 -15.34 21.28 7.96
CA LEU A 46 -15.20 20.14 7.06
C LEU A 46 -13.82 19.47 7.22
N MET A 47 -12.75 20.25 7.35
CA MET A 47 -11.41 19.73 7.62
C MET A 47 -11.34 18.99 8.97
N ALA A 48 -11.92 19.56 10.03
CA ALA A 48 -11.96 18.95 11.35
C ALA A 48 -12.72 17.62 11.35
N ARG A 49 -13.83 17.54 10.58
CA ARG A 49 -14.58 16.30 10.40
C ARG A 49 -13.72 15.20 9.76
N SER A 50 -12.95 15.52 8.72
CA SER A 50 -12.03 14.55 8.11
C SER A 50 -10.96 14.06 9.09
N ILE A 51 -10.40 14.94 9.93
CA ILE A 51 -9.45 14.53 10.98
C ILE A 51 -10.10 13.60 12.00
N LYS A 52 -11.37 13.85 12.36
CA LYS A 52 -12.12 12.98 13.28
C LYS A 52 -12.31 11.58 12.70
N GLU A 53 -12.58 11.45 11.41
CA GLU A 53 -12.68 10.16 10.71
C GLU A 53 -11.34 9.40 10.71
N LEU A 54 -10.20 10.10 10.74
CA LEU A 54 -8.86 9.52 10.82
C LEU A 54 -8.39 9.17 12.24
N SER A 55 -9.16 9.49 13.28
CA SER A 55 -8.75 9.31 14.68
C SER A 55 -8.28 7.88 15.01
N GLY A 56 -8.98 6.85 14.51
CA GLY A 56 -8.58 5.45 14.69
C GLY A 56 -7.23 5.11 14.03
N VAL A 57 -6.97 5.68 12.86
CA VAL A 57 -5.69 5.51 12.14
C VAL A 57 -4.55 6.19 12.91
N ILE A 58 -4.79 7.36 13.49
CA ILE A 58 -3.80 8.07 14.32
C ILE A 58 -3.39 7.22 15.53
N VAL A 59 -4.35 6.57 16.20
CA VAL A 59 -4.04 5.67 17.34
C VAL A 59 -3.21 4.47 16.89
N LEU A 60 -3.52 3.88 15.73
CA LEU A 60 -2.72 2.80 15.16
C LEU A 60 -1.29 3.26 14.87
N PHE A 61 -1.13 4.41 14.21
CA PHE A 61 0.20 4.97 13.90
C PHE A 61 0.99 5.33 15.15
N PHE A 62 0.32 5.78 16.22
CA PHE A 62 0.97 5.97 17.51
C PHE A 62 1.57 4.66 18.04
N ALA A 63 0.78 3.60 18.13
CA ALA A 63 1.25 2.30 18.61
C ALA A 63 2.36 1.71 17.71
N ALA A 64 2.20 1.83 16.40
CA ALA A 64 3.19 1.40 15.43
C ALA A 64 4.50 2.18 15.52
N ALA A 65 4.45 3.51 15.68
CA ALA A 65 5.64 4.33 15.84
C ALA A 65 6.43 3.91 17.09
N GLN A 66 5.74 3.58 18.19
CA GLN A 66 6.38 3.02 19.39
C GLN A 66 6.99 1.64 19.11
N PHE A 67 6.27 0.74 18.42
CA PHE A 67 6.81 -0.56 18.02
C PHE A 67 8.08 -0.40 17.19
N ILE A 68 8.06 0.42 16.13
CA ILE A 68 9.23 0.66 15.27
C ILE A 68 10.39 1.23 16.08
N ALA A 69 10.13 2.18 16.98
CA ALA A 69 11.15 2.77 17.83
C ALA A 69 11.80 1.72 18.76
N TYR A 70 10.99 0.91 19.46
CA TYR A 70 11.52 -0.14 20.34
C TYR A 70 12.17 -1.28 19.57
N PHE A 71 11.66 -1.62 18.40
CA PHE A 71 12.18 -2.67 17.53
C PHE A 71 13.54 -2.30 16.91
N GLY A 72 13.72 -1.01 16.59
CA GLY A 72 15.01 -0.45 16.21
C GLY A 72 15.97 -0.37 17.40
N TRP A 73 15.51 0.14 18.54
CA TRP A 73 16.32 0.25 19.76
C TRP A 73 16.82 -1.11 20.27
N SER A 74 16.01 -2.16 20.20
CA SER A 74 16.38 -3.51 20.61
C SER A 74 17.26 -4.25 19.60
N ASN A 75 17.52 -3.67 18.43
CA ASN A 75 18.16 -4.31 17.27
C ASN A 75 17.44 -5.57 16.74
N MET A 76 16.22 -5.87 17.20
CA MET A 76 15.47 -7.03 16.72
C MET A 76 15.19 -6.95 15.21
N GLY A 77 14.94 -5.74 14.68
CA GLY A 77 14.75 -5.55 13.25
C GLY A 77 15.99 -5.88 12.44
N ALA A 78 17.17 -5.49 12.92
CA ALA A 78 18.43 -5.82 12.27
C ALA A 78 18.67 -7.34 12.28
N VAL A 79 18.45 -8.00 13.43
CA VAL A 79 18.59 -9.46 13.55
C VAL A 79 17.67 -10.18 12.57
N LEU A 80 16.37 -9.87 12.58
CA LEU A 80 15.40 -10.53 11.70
C LEU A 80 15.69 -10.27 10.22
N ALA A 81 16.13 -9.06 9.87
CA ALA A 81 16.49 -8.72 8.51
C ALA A 81 17.72 -9.49 8.03
N ILE A 82 18.76 -9.61 8.87
CA ILE A 82 19.99 -10.33 8.54
C ILE A 82 19.73 -11.82 8.42
N GLU A 83 19.06 -12.44 9.39
CA GLU A 83 18.73 -13.87 9.35
C GLU A 83 17.83 -14.20 8.15
N GLY A 84 16.82 -13.37 7.90
CA GLY A 84 15.96 -13.52 6.72
C GLY A 84 16.72 -13.37 5.41
N ALA A 85 17.64 -12.39 5.32
CA ALA A 85 18.47 -12.20 4.15
C ALA A 85 19.42 -13.40 3.92
N GLN A 86 20.03 -13.95 4.97
CA GLN A 86 20.86 -15.15 4.87
C GLN A 86 20.08 -16.34 4.31
N VAL A 87 18.83 -16.54 4.73
CA VAL A 87 17.96 -17.58 4.17
C VAL A 87 17.73 -17.33 2.68
N LEU A 88 17.42 -16.09 2.29
CA LEU A 88 17.20 -15.73 0.89
C LEU A 88 18.46 -15.87 0.02
N GLU A 89 19.63 -15.52 0.55
CA GLU A 89 20.93 -15.69 -0.11
C GLU A 89 21.28 -17.18 -0.30
N GLN A 90 21.03 -18.01 0.72
CA GLN A 90 21.25 -19.45 0.64
C GLN A 90 20.36 -20.14 -0.40
N LEU A 91 19.14 -19.62 -0.61
CA LEU A 91 18.25 -20.13 -1.64
C LEU A 91 18.67 -19.72 -3.06
N ASP A 92 19.57 -18.73 -3.20
CA ASP A 92 20.11 -18.20 -4.47
C ASP A 92 19.01 -18.00 -5.54
N LEU A 93 17.87 -17.43 -5.11
CA LEU A 93 16.71 -17.33 -5.97
C LEU A 93 16.91 -16.26 -7.04
N PRO A 94 16.54 -16.53 -8.30
CA PRO A 94 16.41 -15.48 -9.30
C PRO A 94 15.46 -14.39 -8.81
N ALA A 95 15.76 -13.12 -9.10
CA ALA A 95 14.98 -11.97 -8.62
C ALA A 95 13.47 -12.11 -8.88
N GLY A 96 13.05 -12.63 -10.03
CA GLY A 96 11.64 -12.86 -10.34
C GLY A 96 10.94 -13.84 -9.38
N VAL A 97 11.64 -14.90 -8.94
CA VAL A 97 11.11 -15.87 -7.98
C VAL A 97 11.03 -15.26 -6.58
N LEU A 98 12.09 -14.54 -6.18
CA LEU A 98 12.10 -13.78 -4.93
C LEU A 98 10.92 -12.80 -4.85
N PHE A 99 10.74 -12.01 -5.91
CA PHE A 99 9.68 -11.00 -6.00
C PHE A 99 8.28 -11.62 -5.97
N ALA A 100 8.09 -12.75 -6.67
CA ALA A 100 6.84 -13.49 -6.60
C ALA A 100 6.58 -14.01 -5.17
N GLY A 101 7.60 -14.52 -4.49
CA GLY A 101 7.51 -14.95 -3.09
C GLY A 101 7.07 -13.81 -2.16
N VAL A 102 7.64 -12.62 -2.32
CA VAL A 102 7.25 -11.42 -1.54
C VAL A 102 5.79 -11.02 -1.82
N VAL A 103 5.38 -10.98 -3.09
CA VAL A 103 4.00 -10.64 -3.48
C VAL A 103 3.00 -11.63 -2.89
N LEU A 104 3.31 -12.93 -2.96
CA LEU A 104 2.45 -13.98 -2.39
C LEU A 104 2.39 -13.92 -0.86
N LEU A 105 3.52 -13.63 -0.21
CA LEU A 105 3.57 -13.44 1.24
C LEU A 105 2.64 -12.28 1.66
N VAL A 106 2.77 -11.12 1.01
CA VAL A 106 1.92 -9.95 1.28
C VAL A 106 0.45 -10.27 0.99
N ALA A 107 0.15 -10.92 -0.14
CA ALA A 107 -1.20 -11.33 -0.50
C ALA A 107 -1.82 -12.28 0.52
N MET A 108 -1.03 -13.18 1.11
CA MET A 108 -1.46 -14.09 2.18
C MET A 108 -1.77 -13.33 3.47
N PHE A 109 -0.87 -12.43 3.91
CA PHE A 109 -1.08 -11.63 5.13
C PHE A 109 -2.31 -10.72 5.03
N ASN A 110 -2.68 -10.29 3.83
CA ASN A 110 -3.85 -9.45 3.60
C ASN A 110 -5.19 -10.14 3.92
N PHE A 111 -5.23 -11.49 3.94
CA PHE A 111 -6.40 -12.21 4.45
C PHE A 111 -6.59 -12.05 5.96
N ALA A 112 -5.52 -11.76 6.71
CA ALA A 112 -5.57 -11.49 8.14
C ALA A 112 -5.63 -9.98 8.47
N ILE A 113 -4.94 -9.15 7.69
CA ILE A 113 -4.79 -7.71 7.95
C ILE A 113 -5.21 -6.93 6.69
N THR A 114 -6.51 -6.63 6.58
CA THR A 114 -7.06 -5.98 5.37
C THR A 114 -6.65 -4.51 5.20
N SER A 115 -6.16 -3.86 6.25
CA SER A 115 -5.69 -2.49 6.15
C SER A 115 -4.28 -2.48 5.58
N GLY A 116 -4.11 -2.09 4.31
CA GLY A 116 -2.79 -1.99 3.68
C GLY A 116 -1.83 -1.08 4.43
N SER A 117 -2.33 0.01 5.04
CA SER A 117 -1.52 0.88 5.91
C SER A 117 -1.05 0.16 7.19
N ALA A 118 -1.92 -0.63 7.84
CA ALA A 118 -1.55 -1.41 9.02
C ALA A 118 -0.57 -2.53 8.65
N GLN A 119 -0.86 -3.25 7.56
CA GLN A 119 -0.02 -4.34 7.09
C GLN A 119 1.38 -3.85 6.69
N TYR A 120 1.48 -2.76 5.93
CA TYR A 120 2.78 -2.18 5.56
C TYR A 120 3.55 -1.74 6.80
N THR A 121 2.88 -1.09 7.74
CA THR A 121 3.50 -0.60 8.98
C THR A 121 4.12 -1.72 9.81
N LEU A 122 3.51 -2.92 9.79
CA LEU A 122 4.03 -4.10 10.48
C LEU A 122 5.15 -4.80 9.68
N MET A 123 5.00 -4.91 8.36
CA MET A 123 5.93 -5.66 7.51
C MET A 123 7.18 -4.88 7.13
N ALA A 124 7.05 -3.58 6.83
CA ALA A 124 8.13 -2.75 6.29
C ALA A 124 9.40 -2.71 7.15
N PRO A 125 9.34 -2.62 8.50
CA PRO A 125 10.54 -2.59 9.34
C PRO A 125 11.43 -3.83 9.24
N VAL A 126 10.90 -4.95 8.74
CA VAL A 126 11.64 -6.20 8.54
C VAL A 126 11.88 -6.46 7.05
N LEU A 127 10.82 -6.38 6.25
CA LEU A 127 10.86 -6.74 4.83
C LEU A 127 11.77 -5.83 4.02
N VAL A 128 11.75 -4.51 4.28
CA VAL A 128 12.57 -3.55 3.52
C VAL A 128 14.06 -3.75 3.80
N PRO A 129 14.55 -3.76 5.06
CA PRO A 129 15.96 -4.00 5.31
C PRO A 129 16.43 -5.39 4.83
N MET A 130 15.60 -6.43 5.00
CA MET A 130 15.92 -7.79 4.54
C MET A 130 16.16 -7.83 3.02
N LEU A 131 15.27 -7.21 2.24
CA LEU A 131 15.40 -7.18 0.78
C LEU A 131 16.53 -6.28 0.30
N MET A 132 16.84 -5.21 1.04
CA MET A 132 18.02 -4.37 0.77
C MET A 132 19.33 -5.14 0.91
N LEU A 133 19.44 -6.05 1.88
CA LEU A 133 20.64 -6.86 2.07
C LEU A 133 20.89 -7.80 0.88
N VAL A 134 19.83 -8.30 0.25
CA VAL A 134 19.92 -9.14 -0.97
C VAL A 134 19.86 -8.32 -2.27
N GLY A 135 20.15 -7.02 -2.22
CA GLY A 135 20.32 -6.16 -3.39
C GLY A 135 19.03 -5.61 -4.01
N THR A 136 17.89 -5.69 -3.32
CA THR A 136 16.60 -5.13 -3.79
C THR A 136 16.34 -3.77 -3.14
N SER A 137 16.03 -2.75 -3.94
CA SER A 137 15.80 -1.40 -3.40
C SER A 137 14.52 -1.30 -2.55
N PRO A 138 14.43 -0.32 -1.63
CA PRO A 138 13.20 -0.05 -0.88
C PRO A 138 11.99 0.24 -1.77
N GLU A 139 12.19 0.92 -2.89
CA GLU A 139 11.12 1.30 -3.81
C GLU A 139 10.58 0.10 -4.58
N VAL A 140 11.45 -0.85 -4.97
CA VAL A 140 11.03 -2.14 -5.51
C VAL A 140 10.25 -2.92 -4.45
N THR A 141 10.75 -2.99 -3.21
CA THR A 141 10.05 -3.66 -2.11
C THR A 141 8.66 -3.07 -1.87
N GLN A 142 8.54 -1.74 -1.89
CA GLN A 142 7.27 -1.05 -1.76
C GLN A 142 6.33 -1.37 -2.94
N MET A 143 6.85 -1.47 -4.16
CA MET A 143 6.06 -1.86 -5.33
C MET A 143 5.52 -3.29 -5.19
N LEU A 144 6.37 -4.24 -4.80
CA LEU A 144 5.98 -5.63 -4.53
C LEU A 144 4.90 -5.72 -3.46
N PHE A 145 5.05 -4.95 -2.38
CA PHE A 145 4.02 -4.84 -1.36
C PHE A 145 2.68 -4.36 -1.94
N ARG A 146 2.66 -3.28 -2.73
CA ARG A 146 1.42 -2.74 -3.31
C ARG A 146 0.73 -3.73 -4.25
N ILE A 147 1.53 -4.48 -5.01
CA ILE A 147 1.03 -5.54 -5.91
C ILE A 147 0.43 -6.70 -5.12
N GLY A 148 1.02 -7.08 -3.98
CA GLY A 148 0.47 -8.12 -3.11
C GLY A 148 -0.78 -7.69 -2.34
N ASP A 149 -0.80 -6.45 -1.85
CA ASP A 149 -1.87 -5.89 -1.01
C ASP A 149 -3.16 -5.65 -1.80
N SER A 150 -3.11 -5.11 -3.02
CA SER A 150 -4.35 -4.63 -3.65
C SER A 150 -5.28 -5.74 -4.16
N PRO A 151 -4.82 -6.75 -4.93
CA PRO A 151 -5.70 -7.71 -5.60
C PRO A 151 -6.48 -8.62 -4.65
N THR A 152 -5.92 -8.95 -3.47
CA THR A 152 -6.58 -9.84 -2.51
C THR A 152 -7.62 -9.15 -1.63
N ASN A 153 -7.70 -7.82 -1.64
CA ASN A 153 -8.70 -7.06 -0.88
C ASN A 153 -10.15 -7.43 -1.22
N ILE A 154 -10.42 -7.81 -2.48
CA ILE A 154 -11.78 -8.15 -2.95
C ILE A 154 -12.24 -9.56 -2.55
N VAL A 155 -11.32 -10.40 -2.07
CA VAL A 155 -11.60 -11.77 -1.59
C VAL A 155 -11.38 -11.92 -0.09
N SER A 156 -10.79 -10.91 0.58
CA SER A 156 -10.49 -10.96 2.01
C SER A 156 -11.78 -10.96 2.84
N PRO A 157 -12.12 -12.05 3.56
CA PRO A 157 -13.36 -12.16 4.34
C PRO A 157 -13.41 -11.18 5.51
N MET A 158 -12.24 -10.68 5.92
CA MET A 158 -12.09 -9.67 6.98
C MET A 158 -12.41 -8.25 6.48
N SER A 159 -12.59 -8.06 5.17
CA SER A 159 -12.95 -6.77 4.58
C SER A 159 -14.40 -6.39 4.92
N PRO A 160 -14.65 -5.21 5.53
CA PRO A 160 -16.01 -4.73 5.78
C PRO A 160 -16.79 -4.49 4.47
N TYR A 161 -16.09 -4.29 3.36
CA TYR A 161 -16.70 -4.10 2.04
C TYR A 161 -17.35 -5.37 1.49
N ILE A 162 -16.91 -6.57 1.91
CA ILE A 162 -17.56 -7.82 1.48
C ILE A 162 -19.01 -7.89 1.96
N ALA A 163 -19.28 -7.47 3.20
CA ALA A 163 -20.64 -7.44 3.74
C ALA A 163 -21.51 -6.41 2.99
N LEU A 164 -20.96 -5.23 2.70
CA LEU A 164 -21.65 -4.19 1.94
C LEU A 164 -22.01 -4.66 0.52
N VAL A 165 -21.04 -5.23 -0.20
CA VAL A 165 -21.24 -5.73 -1.58
C VAL A 165 -22.23 -6.90 -1.59
N LEU A 166 -22.15 -7.81 -0.62
CA LEU A 166 -23.12 -8.90 -0.49
C LEU A 166 -24.54 -8.37 -0.30
N GLY A 167 -24.74 -7.35 0.54
CA GLY A 167 -26.03 -6.70 0.73
C GLY A 167 -26.59 -6.10 -0.57
N TYR A 168 -25.72 -5.44 -1.36
CA TYR A 168 -26.13 -4.95 -2.69
C TYR A 168 -26.46 -6.07 -3.66
N MET A 169 -25.69 -7.16 -3.69
CA MET A 169 -25.97 -8.30 -4.56
C MET A 169 -27.28 -9.00 -4.18
N GLN A 170 -27.57 -9.15 -2.89
CA GLN A 170 -28.80 -9.79 -2.41
C GLN A 170 -30.06 -9.01 -2.80
N ARG A 171 -29.96 -7.71 -3.06
CA ARG A 171 -31.06 -6.91 -3.60
C ARG A 171 -31.51 -7.36 -5.00
N TYR A 172 -30.59 -7.83 -5.83
CA TYR A 172 -30.87 -8.29 -7.20
C TYR A 172 -30.94 -9.82 -7.29
N TYR A 173 -30.14 -10.52 -6.48
CA TYR A 173 -30.04 -11.97 -6.45
C TYR A 173 -30.12 -12.48 -5.00
N PRO A 174 -31.34 -12.69 -4.45
CA PRO A 174 -31.56 -12.98 -3.02
C PRO A 174 -30.88 -14.25 -2.49
N LYS A 175 -30.55 -15.21 -3.35
CA LYS A 175 -29.89 -16.47 -2.97
C LYS A 175 -28.37 -16.34 -2.83
N THR A 176 -27.78 -15.18 -3.13
CA THR A 176 -26.34 -14.94 -3.06
C THR A 176 -25.83 -15.08 -1.63
N ARG A 177 -24.72 -15.81 -1.46
CA ARG A 177 -23.99 -15.97 -0.19
C ARG A 177 -22.55 -15.48 -0.36
N ILE A 178 -21.82 -15.38 0.76
CA ILE A 178 -20.39 -15.02 0.76
C ILE A 178 -19.60 -15.91 -0.21
N GLY A 179 -19.86 -17.23 -0.21
CA GLY A 179 -19.20 -18.16 -1.13
C GLY A 179 -19.43 -17.80 -2.61
N THR A 180 -20.66 -17.42 -3.00
CA THR A 180 -20.96 -16.98 -4.37
C THR A 180 -20.19 -15.72 -4.73
N LEU A 181 -20.13 -14.74 -3.83
CA LEU A 181 -19.36 -13.50 -4.04
C LEU A 181 -17.87 -13.81 -4.18
N VAL A 182 -17.28 -14.59 -3.28
CA VAL A 182 -15.86 -14.96 -3.33
C VAL A 182 -15.54 -15.77 -4.58
N SER A 183 -16.39 -16.72 -4.99
CA SER A 183 -16.18 -17.49 -6.23
C SER A 183 -16.22 -16.60 -7.48
N LEU A 184 -16.98 -15.51 -7.46
CA LEU A 184 -17.02 -14.55 -8.56
C LEU A 184 -15.81 -13.60 -8.56
N THR A 185 -15.34 -13.18 -7.39
CA THR A 185 -14.23 -12.23 -7.26
C THR A 185 -12.85 -12.89 -7.28
N LEU A 186 -12.72 -14.16 -6.90
CA LEU A 186 -11.45 -14.87 -6.85
C LEU A 186 -10.74 -14.98 -8.22
N PRO A 187 -11.40 -15.35 -9.32
CA PRO A 187 -10.75 -15.34 -10.63
C PRO A 187 -10.24 -13.95 -11.02
N VAL A 188 -10.97 -12.89 -10.66
CA VAL A 188 -10.58 -11.50 -10.91
C VAL A 188 -9.36 -11.11 -10.06
N ALA A 189 -9.34 -11.49 -8.78
CA ALA A 189 -8.22 -11.23 -7.87
C ALA A 189 -6.94 -11.90 -8.38
N VAL A 190 -7.02 -13.17 -8.77
CA VAL A 190 -5.88 -13.92 -9.32
C VAL A 190 -5.42 -13.33 -10.65
N ALA A 191 -6.34 -13.03 -11.56
CA ALA A 191 -6.01 -12.42 -12.85
C ALA A 191 -5.32 -11.07 -12.66
N LEU A 192 -5.79 -10.24 -11.73
CA LEU A 192 -5.20 -8.94 -11.43
C LEU A 192 -3.82 -9.09 -10.79
N LEU A 193 -3.66 -10.00 -9.82
CA LEU A 193 -2.37 -10.26 -9.16
C LEU A 193 -1.31 -10.71 -10.18
N VAL A 194 -1.65 -11.69 -11.01
CA VAL A 194 -0.73 -12.23 -12.03
C VAL A 194 -0.42 -11.18 -13.08
N SER A 195 -1.44 -10.53 -13.65
CA SER A 195 -1.24 -9.54 -14.72
C SER A 195 -0.42 -8.35 -14.23
N TRP A 196 -0.69 -7.87 -13.02
CA TRP A 196 0.02 -6.72 -12.45
C TRP A 196 1.46 -7.07 -12.06
N PHE A 197 1.68 -8.27 -11.52
CA PHE A 197 3.03 -8.78 -11.27
C PHE A 197 3.82 -8.93 -12.56
N LEU A 198 3.25 -9.54 -13.61
CA LEU A 198 3.92 -9.68 -14.91
C LEU A 198 4.21 -8.32 -15.55
N PHE A 199 3.30 -7.36 -15.42
CA PHE A 199 3.51 -5.99 -15.86
C PHE A 199 4.69 -5.35 -15.13
N PHE A 200 4.78 -5.51 -13.80
CA PHE A 200 5.93 -5.05 -13.03
C PHE A 200 7.23 -5.76 -13.43
N MET A 201 7.20 -7.07 -13.65
CA MET A 201 8.39 -7.82 -14.10
C MET A 201 8.89 -7.33 -15.46
N LEU A 202 7.99 -7.01 -16.39
CA LEU A 202 8.34 -6.39 -17.67
C LEU A 202 8.96 -5.00 -17.46
N TRP A 203 8.36 -4.18 -16.60
CA TRP A 203 8.87 -2.85 -16.25
C TRP A 203 10.28 -2.90 -15.64
N PHE A 204 10.49 -3.85 -14.73
CA PHE A 204 11.76 -4.13 -14.07
C PHE A 204 12.81 -4.62 -15.09
N ALA A 205 12.43 -5.54 -15.99
CA ALA A 205 13.33 -6.06 -17.02
C ALA A 205 13.80 -4.99 -18.01
N ILE A 206 12.91 -4.08 -18.41
CA ILE A 206 13.24 -2.96 -19.32
C ILE A 206 14.09 -1.90 -18.59
N GLY A 207 14.06 -1.85 -17.26
CA GLY A 207 14.87 -0.91 -16.50
C GLY A 207 14.22 0.47 -16.35
N ILE A 208 12.89 0.57 -16.51
CA ILE A 208 12.20 1.86 -16.41
C ILE A 208 12.20 2.30 -14.95
N PRO A 209 12.63 3.54 -14.63
CA PRO A 209 12.59 4.05 -13.25
C PRO A 209 11.20 3.92 -12.63
N LEU A 210 11.11 3.50 -11.36
CA LEU A 210 9.83 3.44 -10.64
C LEU A 210 9.30 4.83 -10.31
N GLY A 211 10.20 5.80 -10.29
CA GLY A 211 9.86 7.17 -10.07
C GLY A 211 10.97 8.12 -10.50
N PRO A 212 10.70 9.41 -10.35
CA PRO A 212 11.66 10.50 -10.46
C PRO A 212 13.06 10.21 -9.89
N GLY A 213 14.03 9.88 -10.75
CA GLY A 213 15.41 9.60 -10.31
C GLY A 213 15.61 8.30 -9.52
N VAL A 214 14.63 7.39 -9.54
CA VAL A 214 14.66 6.10 -8.82
C VAL A 214 14.82 4.95 -9.82
N PRO A 215 16.06 4.53 -10.13
CA PRO A 215 16.29 3.37 -10.99
C PRO A 215 15.78 2.09 -10.33
N VAL A 216 15.32 1.13 -11.14
CA VAL A 216 14.87 -0.19 -10.67
C VAL A 216 16.02 -1.16 -10.35
N ARG A 217 17.21 -0.90 -10.88
CA ARG A 217 18.43 -1.70 -10.73
C ARG A 217 19.67 -0.83 -10.91
#